data_AF-A0A2X3KD34-F1
#
_entry.id   AF-A0A2X3KD34-F1
#
_cell.length_a   1.000
_cell.length_b   1.000
_cell.length_c   1.000
_cell.angle_alpha   90.00
_cell.angle_beta   90.00
_cell.angle_gamma   90.00
#
_symmetry.space_group_name_H-M   'P 1'
#
loop_
_entity.id
_entity.type
_entity.pdbx_description
1 polymer ?
#
loop_
_entity_poly.entity_id
_entity_poly.type
_entity_poly.pdbx_seq_one_letter_code
_entity_poly.pdbx_strand_id
1 'polypeptide(L)' 'MYGLLPLLLLTGLLCLYPQAVGDVFPGVRYWLLQAHFALAFISLFFIFGHLYLCTTGRTPHETFKSMVDGYHRH' A
#
# COMPACT_ATOMS: atom_id res chain seq x y z
N MET A 1 5.30 -1.41 -3.60
CA MET A 1 3.99 -2.00 -3.97
C MET A 1 3.96 -3.52 -3.75
N TYR A 2 4.85 -4.32 -4.36
CA TYR A 2 4.74 -5.80 -4.34
C TYR A 2 4.74 -6.48 -2.97
N GLY A 3 5.44 -5.96 -1.95
CA GLY A 3 5.31 -6.47 -0.57
C GLY A 3 4.22 -5.77 0.23
N LEU A 4 4.18 -4.44 0.12
CA LEU A 4 3.34 -3.58 0.96
C LEU A 4 1.83 -3.77 0.70
N LEU A 5 1.39 -3.89 -0.57
CA LEU A 5 -0.02 -4.08 -0.88
C LEU A 5 -0.54 -5.46 -0.41
N PRO A 6 0.12 -6.60 -0.70
CA PRO A 6 -0.33 -7.90 -0.18
C PRO A 6 -0.37 -7.98 1.33
N LEU A 7 0.64 -7.41 2.02
CA LEU A 7 0.66 -7.39 3.50
C LEU A 7 -0.46 -6.52 4.07
N LEU A 8 -0.75 -5.38 3.46
CA LEU A 8 -1.86 -4.52 3.88
C LEU A 8 -3.21 -5.24 3.71
N LEU A 9 -3.40 -5.93 2.58
CA LEU A 9 -4.62 -6.72 2.32
C LEU A 9 -4.75 -7.89 3.30
N LEU A 10 -3.67 -8.63 3.53
CA LEU A 10 -3.67 -9.77 4.45
C LEU A 10 -3.97 -9.33 5.88
N THR A 11 -3.31 -8.29 6.39
CA THR A 11 -3.57 -7.78 7.73
C THR A 11 -4.98 -7.18 7.86
N GLY A 12 -5.48 -6.50 6.82
CA GLY A 12 -6.85 -5.98 6.79
C GLY A 12 -7.90 -7.07 6.81
N LEU A 13 -7.68 -8.16 6.06
CA LEU A 13 -8.56 -9.31 6.05
C LEU A 13 -8.60 -10.02 7.41
N LEU A 14 -7.43 -10.19 8.06
CA LEU A 14 -7.36 -10.76 9.40
C LEU A 14 -8.01 -9.86 10.45
N CYS A 15 -7.91 -8.52 10.31
CA CYS A 15 -8.62 -7.56 11.15
C CYS A 15 -10.15 -7.64 10.97
N LEU A 16 -10.63 -7.96 9.76
CA LEU A 16 -12.05 -8.13 9.46
C LEU A 16 -12.62 -9.42 10.10
N TYR A 17 -11.81 -10.47 10.16
CA TYR A 17 -12.19 -11.76 10.75
C TYR A 17 -11.33 -12.08 11.99
N PRO A 18 -11.49 -11.35 13.10
CA PRO A 18 -10.65 -11.54 14.30
C PRO A 18 -10.82 -12.93 14.93
N GLN A 19 -11.93 -13.62 14.64
CA GLN A 19 -12.19 -15.01 15.03
C GLN A 19 -11.19 -15.99 14.37
N ALA A 20 -10.68 -15.66 13.17
CA ALA A 20 -9.77 -16.52 12.41
C ALA A 20 -8.31 -16.44 12.89
N VAL A 21 -7.95 -15.40 13.64
CA VAL A 21 -6.58 -15.16 14.13
C VAL A 21 -6.21 -16.07 15.30
N GLY A 22 -7.22 -16.62 15.99
CA GLY A 22 -7.04 -17.44 17.20
C GLY A 22 -6.32 -16.68 18.33
N ASP A 23 -6.00 -17.40 19.40
CA ASP A 23 -5.22 -16.88 20.53
C ASP A 23 -3.81 -17.48 20.50
N VAL A 24 -3.15 -17.36 19.33
CA VAL A 24 -1.79 -17.89 19.09
C VAL A 24 -0.78 -17.30 20.08
N PHE A 25 -0.97 -16.03 20.47
CA PHE A 25 -0.22 -15.38 21.52
C PHE A 25 -1.04 -14.26 22.20
N PRO A 26 -0.74 -13.90 23.46
CA PRO A 26 -1.45 -12.85 24.17
C PRO A 26 -1.40 -11.52 23.39
N GLY A 27 -2.57 -10.94 23.11
CA GLY A 27 -2.67 -9.65 22.44
C GLY A 27 -2.40 -9.67 20.92
N VAL A 28 -2.38 -10.84 20.26
CA VAL A 28 -2.20 -10.94 18.80
C VAL A 28 -3.08 -9.99 18.00
N ARG A 29 -4.34 -9.83 18.40
CA ARG A 29 -5.31 -8.95 17.73
C ARG A 29 -4.94 -7.47 17.87
N TYR A 30 -4.40 -7.08 19.02
CA TYR A 30 -3.88 -5.72 19.25
C TYR A 30 -2.68 -5.45 18.35
N TRP A 31 -1.71 -6.35 18.32
CA TRP A 31 -0.52 -6.20 17.50
C TRP A 31 -0.84 -6.23 16.00
N LEU A 32 -1.80 -7.05 15.58
CA LEU A 32 -2.29 -7.09 14.20
C LEU A 32 -2.88 -5.74 13.78
N LEU A 33 -3.70 -5.12 14.65
CA LEU A 33 -4.27 -3.81 14.37
C LEU A 33 -3.20 -2.71 14.28
N GLN A 34 -2.21 -2.73 15.19
CA GLN A 34 -1.06 -1.82 15.13
C GLN A 34 -0.25 -2.01 13.83
N ALA A 35 0.00 -3.25 13.44
CA ALA A 35 0.70 -3.57 12.19
C ALA A 35 -0.08 -3.08 10.96
N HIS A 36 -1.40 -3.30 10.92
CA HIS A 36 -2.26 -2.81 9.83
C HIS A 36 -2.22 -1.28 9.74
N PHE A 37 -2.31 -0.59 10.88
CA PHE A 37 -2.25 0.87 10.92
C PHE A 37 -0.90 1.41 10.44
N ALA A 38 0.22 0.80 10.87
CA ALA A 38 1.55 1.16 10.40
C ALA A 38 1.71 0.94 8.89
N LEU A 39 1.25 -0.22 8.37
CA LEU A 39 1.25 -0.51 6.95
C LEU A 39 0.40 0.50 6.16
N ALA A 40 -0.79 0.86 6.67
CA ALA A 40 -1.66 1.84 6.03
C ALA A 40 -1.01 3.23 5.96
N PHE A 41 -0.36 3.67 7.04
CA PHE A 41 0.37 4.94 7.08
C PHE A 41 1.53 4.95 6.08
N ILE A 42 2.38 3.91 6.08
CA ILE A 42 3.48 3.80 5.10
C ILE A 42 2.95 3.77 3.67
N SER A 43 1.81 3.09 3.44
CA SER A 43 1.15 3.05 2.13
C SER A 43 0.72 4.43 1.65
N LEU A 44 0.19 5.25 2.56
CA LEU A 44 -0.21 6.61 2.24
C LEU A 44 0.98 7.47 1.77
N PHE A 45 2.11 7.43 2.50
CA PHE A 45 3.34 8.12 2.08
C PHE A 45 3.87 7.58 0.76
N PHE A 46 3.81 6.26 0.55
CA PHE A 46 4.20 5.66 -0.72
C PHE A 46 3.37 6.22 -1.88
N ILE A 47 2.04 6.31 -1.74
CA ILE A 47 1.18 6.83 -2.80
C ILE A 47 1.48 8.30 -3.08
N PHE A 48 1.65 9.14 -2.06
CA PHE A 48 2.05 10.53 -2.26
C PHE A 48 3.39 10.66 -2.98
N GLY A 49 4.41 9.90 -2.54
CA GLY A 49 5.72 9.89 -3.19
C GLY A 49 5.65 9.35 -4.62
N HIS A 50 4.86 8.31 -4.87
CA HIS A 50 4.67 7.74 -6.20
C HIS A 50 4.01 8.72 -7.16
N LEU A 51 2.92 9.37 -6.74
CA LEU A 51 2.25 10.41 -7.52
C LEU A 51 3.18 11.59 -7.79
N TYR A 52 3.96 12.02 -6.80
CA TYR A 52 4.98 13.06 -6.98
C TYR A 52 6.01 12.66 -8.04
N LEU A 53 6.59 11.47 -7.95
CA LEU A 53 7.55 10.98 -8.96
C LEU A 53 6.93 10.86 -10.36
N CYS A 54 5.63 10.59 -10.47
CA CYS A 54 4.96 10.61 -11.76
C CYS A 54 4.91 12.03 -12.38
N THR A 55 4.96 13.08 -11.55
CA THR A 55 4.98 14.48 -12.01
C THR A 55 6.37 15.04 -12.34
N THR A 56 7.46 14.33 -12.02
CA THR A 56 8.83 14.79 -12.28
C THR A 56 9.34 14.45 -13.69
N GLY A 57 8.45 14.12 -14.63
CA GLY A 57 8.77 13.98 -16.06
C GLY A 57 9.06 15.34 -16.72
N ARG A 58 9.32 15.37 -18.04
CA ARG A 58 9.52 16.66 -18.74
C ARG A 58 8.24 17.50 -18.69
N THR A 59 7.09 16.88 -18.77
CA THR A 59 5.82 17.49 -18.36
C THR A 59 5.13 16.66 -17.27
N PRO A 60 4.35 17.28 -16.36
CA PRO A 60 3.73 16.58 -15.23
C PRO A 60 2.79 15.42 -15.59
N HIS A 61 2.40 15.30 -16.85
CA HIS A 61 1.41 14.35 -17.33
C HIS A 61 2.00 13.27 -18.27
N GLU A 62 3.26 13.38 -18.68
CA GLU A 62 3.89 12.43 -19.61
C GLU A 62 3.98 11.03 -19.04
N THR A 63 4.51 10.90 -17.82
CA THR A 63 4.66 9.61 -17.15
C THR A 63 3.30 8.95 -16.97
N PHE A 64 2.27 9.70 -16.61
CA PHE A 64 0.90 9.19 -16.51
C PHE A 64 0.35 8.73 -17.87
N LYS A 65 0.55 9.52 -18.94
CA LYS A 65 0.12 9.12 -20.28
C LYS A 65 0.81 7.83 -20.73
N SER A 66 2.12 7.70 -20.48
CA SER A 66 2.86 6.48 -20.81
C SER A 66 2.36 5.22 -20.09
N MET A 67 1.77 5.35 -18.89
CA MET A 67 1.15 4.22 -18.20
C MET A 67 -0.17 3.78 -18.86
N VAL A 68 -0.89 4.72 -19.50
CA VAL A 68 -2.20 4.48 -20.12
C VAL A 68 -2.04 3.98 -21.57
N ASP A 69 -1.19 4.63 -22.36
CA ASP A 69 -1.00 4.33 -23.78
C ASP A 69 0.18 3.39 -24.06
N GLY A 70 1.06 3.17 -23.08
CA GLY A 70 2.23 2.31 -23.20
C GLY A 70 3.39 2.91 -24.02
N TYR A 71 3.25 4.14 -24.52
CA TYR A 71 4.27 4.79 -25.34
C TYR A 71 5.12 5.74 -24.50
N HIS A 72 6.44 5.53 -24.54
CA HIS A 72 7.37 6.46 -23.92
C HIS A 72 7.52 7.72 -24.78
N ARG A 73 7.15 8.88 -24.24
CA ARG A 73 7.38 10.18 -24.88
C ARG A 73 8.72 10.71 -24.37
N HIS A 74 9.70 10.74 -25.28
CA HIS A 74 11.05 11.22 -25.01
C HIS A 74 11.09 12.71 -24.71
#